data_AF-A0A2N5KHM4-F1
#
_entry.id   AF-A0A2N5KHM4-F1
#
_cell.length_a   1.000
_cell.length_b   1.000
_cell.length_c   1.000
_cell.angle_alpha   90.00
_cell.angle_beta   90.00
_cell.angle_gamma   90.00
#
_symmetry.space_group_name_H-M   'P 1'
#
loop_
_entity.id
_entity.type
_entity.pdbx_description
1 polymer ?
#
loop_
_entity_poly.entity_id
_entity_poly.type
_entity_poly.pdbx_seq_one_letter_code
_entity_poly.pdbx_strand_id
1 'polypeptide(L)'
;RESEAPRERTSLSTQELLKAQEEARGVDTSGVLSAVAALRQELFEAGVAASDRRYAKSLKLLKANAYLEGRKEVVDEDLLLLANVLWVEPGQIRDVRKRVMVLASPELSEAQDLLEEAREVFKKATSAPLERAGEEGQEANAKLKEVTNRLLALRNDAERVSRGTGKIDEALAAVVEMNKEVIHKWLGITI
;
A
#
# COMPACT_ATOMS: atom_id res chain seq x y z
N ARG A 1 37.34 38.80 -14.60
CA ARG A 1 36.01 38.24 -14.96
C ARG A 1 36.30 36.90 -15.61
N GLU A 2 36.40 35.84 -14.82
CA GLU A 2 36.60 34.49 -15.33
C GLU A 2 35.28 33.98 -15.93
N SER A 3 35.36 33.44 -17.14
CA SER A 3 34.24 32.78 -17.81
C SER A 3 34.06 31.39 -17.19
N GLU A 4 32.99 31.21 -16.42
CA GLU A 4 32.55 29.89 -15.96
C GLU A 4 32.32 28.99 -17.19
N ALA A 5 33.03 27.85 -17.26
CA ALA A 5 32.84 26.86 -18.31
C ALA A 5 31.36 26.39 -18.34
N PRO A 6 30.78 26.10 -19.53
CA PRO A 6 29.39 25.67 -19.60
C PRO A 6 29.19 24.40 -18.77
N ARG A 7 28.33 24.44 -17.76
CA ARG A 7 27.96 23.25 -17.00
C ARG A 7 27.36 22.24 -17.97
N GLU A 8 27.96 21.06 -18.09
CA GLU A 8 27.39 19.95 -18.86
C GLU A 8 26.02 19.63 -18.28
N ARG A 9 24.96 19.97 -19.04
CA ARG A 9 23.58 19.68 -18.65
C ARG A 9 23.21 18.34 -19.27
N THR A 10 22.59 17.47 -18.49
CA THR A 10 21.89 16.31 -19.04
C THR A 10 20.86 16.80 -20.06
N SER A 11 21.11 16.54 -21.33
CA SER A 11 20.26 16.96 -22.45
C SER A 11 19.66 15.75 -23.16
N LEU A 12 18.45 15.91 -23.68
CA LEU A 12 17.78 14.92 -24.50
C LEU A 12 17.50 15.54 -25.88
N SER A 13 17.90 14.87 -26.96
CA SER A 13 17.54 15.28 -28.31
C SER A 13 16.05 15.07 -28.58
N THR A 14 15.51 15.76 -29.60
CA THR A 14 14.12 15.57 -30.01
C THR A 14 13.83 14.12 -30.43
N GLN A 15 14.79 13.46 -31.09
CA GLN A 15 14.65 12.06 -31.50
C GLN A 15 14.57 11.12 -30.30
N GLU A 16 15.44 11.31 -29.30
CA GLU A 16 15.41 10.54 -28.05
C GLU A 16 14.10 10.78 -27.27
N LEU A 17 13.60 12.03 -27.24
CA LEU A 17 12.32 12.34 -26.61
C LEU A 17 11.16 11.61 -27.29
N LEU A 18 11.07 11.66 -28.62
CA LEU A 18 10.00 11.00 -29.37
C LEU A 18 10.05 9.48 -29.19
N LYS A 19 11.25 8.91 -29.18
CA LYS A 19 11.46 7.48 -28.91
C LYS A 19 10.99 7.11 -27.50
N ALA A 20 11.42 7.87 -26.48
CA ALA A 20 11.00 7.64 -25.09
C ALA A 20 9.48 7.75 -24.91
N GLN A 21 8.83 8.70 -25.60
CA GLN A 21 7.37 8.83 -25.58
C GLN A 21 6.67 7.61 -26.20
N GLU A 22 7.21 7.03 -27.25
CA GLU A 22 6.65 5.83 -27.88
C GLU A 22 6.85 4.59 -27.01
N GLU A 23 8.03 4.41 -26.44
CA GLU A 23 8.33 3.30 -25.52
C GLU A 23 7.46 3.38 -24.26
N ALA A 24 7.27 4.58 -23.69
CA ALA A 24 6.35 4.78 -22.57
C ALA A 24 4.90 4.44 -22.93
N ARG A 25 4.42 4.68 -24.16
CA ARG A 25 3.05 4.29 -24.57
C ARG A 25 2.85 2.77 -24.53
N GLY A 26 3.91 2.01 -24.82
CA GLY A 26 3.94 0.55 -24.83
C GLY A 26 3.96 -0.11 -23.46
N VAL A 27 4.18 0.64 -22.38
CA VAL A 27 4.13 0.12 -21.00
C VAL A 27 2.74 -0.43 -20.69
N ASP A 28 2.68 -1.63 -20.10
CA ASP A 28 1.45 -2.29 -19.72
C ASP A 28 0.81 -1.65 -18.47
N THR A 29 -0.52 -1.53 -18.48
CA THR A 29 -1.32 -1.00 -17.38
C THR A 29 -2.36 -1.97 -16.86
N SER A 30 -2.52 -3.16 -17.45
CA SER A 30 -3.62 -4.07 -17.11
C SER A 30 -3.64 -4.45 -15.63
N GLY A 31 -2.46 -4.59 -15.00
CA GLY A 31 -2.32 -4.94 -13.58
C GLY A 31 -2.98 -3.95 -12.63
N VAL A 32 -3.09 -2.66 -13.00
CA VAL A 32 -3.60 -1.60 -12.11
C VAL A 32 -4.98 -1.08 -12.50
N LEU A 33 -5.59 -1.54 -13.60
CA LEU A 33 -6.86 -0.99 -14.09
C LEU A 33 -8.03 -1.17 -13.10
N SER A 34 -8.07 -2.32 -12.41
CA SER A 34 -9.06 -2.59 -11.37
C SER A 34 -8.91 -1.63 -10.18
N ALA A 35 -7.68 -1.41 -9.71
CA ALA A 35 -7.38 -0.46 -8.63
C ALA A 35 -7.73 0.98 -9.02
N VAL A 36 -7.44 1.39 -10.27
CA VAL A 36 -7.83 2.72 -10.78
C VAL A 36 -9.35 2.86 -10.86
N ALA A 37 -10.08 1.82 -11.28
CA ALA A 37 -11.53 1.83 -11.31
C ALA A 37 -12.13 1.91 -9.90
N ALA A 38 -11.59 1.15 -8.93
CA ALA A 38 -11.98 1.21 -7.53
C ALA A 38 -11.73 2.61 -6.94
N LEU A 39 -10.53 3.17 -7.15
CA LEU A 39 -10.19 4.54 -6.73
C LEU A 39 -11.19 5.55 -7.28
N ARG A 40 -11.55 5.41 -8.56
CA ARG A 40 -12.48 6.32 -9.21
C ARG A 40 -13.86 6.28 -8.57
N GLN A 41 -14.37 5.09 -8.28
CA GLN A 41 -15.65 4.92 -7.62
C GLN A 41 -15.61 5.51 -6.20
N GLU A 42 -14.57 5.21 -5.43
CA GLU A 42 -14.40 5.68 -4.06
C GLU A 42 -14.30 7.22 -3.98
N LEU A 43 -13.55 7.83 -4.90
CA LEU A 43 -13.45 9.28 -5.00
C LEU A 43 -14.78 9.92 -5.39
N PHE A 44 -15.53 9.32 -6.31
CA PHE A 44 -16.84 9.80 -6.70
C PHE A 44 -17.82 9.80 -5.52
N GLU A 45 -17.86 8.72 -4.74
CA GLU A 45 -18.67 8.61 -3.52
C GLU A 45 -18.26 9.63 -2.44
N ALA A 46 -16.98 10.00 -2.39
CA ALA A 46 -16.45 11.04 -1.52
C ALA A 46 -16.70 12.48 -2.02
N GLY A 47 -17.39 12.66 -3.15
CA GLY A 47 -17.65 13.96 -3.76
C GLY A 47 -16.48 14.53 -4.57
N VAL A 48 -15.45 13.73 -4.85
CA VAL A 48 -14.29 14.10 -5.68
C VAL A 48 -14.45 13.52 -7.09
N ALA A 49 -15.02 14.31 -8.00
CA ALA A 49 -15.30 13.86 -9.37
C ALA A 49 -14.28 14.41 -10.40
N ALA A 50 -13.18 13.68 -10.60
CA ALA A 50 -12.25 13.93 -11.71
C ALA A 50 -12.87 13.52 -13.07
N SER A 51 -12.69 14.33 -14.12
CA SER A 51 -13.19 14.03 -15.48
C SER A 51 -12.54 12.78 -16.11
N ASP A 52 -13.22 12.11 -17.05
CA ASP A 52 -12.66 11.01 -17.85
C ASP A 52 -11.31 11.36 -18.49
N ARG A 53 -11.21 12.57 -19.03
CA ARG A 53 -9.97 13.09 -19.63
C ARG A 53 -8.80 13.12 -18.63
N ARG A 54 -9.09 13.37 -17.35
CA ARG A 54 -8.08 13.39 -16.28
C ARG A 54 -7.58 11.97 -15.97
N TYR A 55 -8.49 10.99 -15.90
CA TYR A 55 -8.12 9.57 -15.77
C TYR A 55 -7.32 9.05 -16.98
N ALA A 56 -7.73 9.39 -18.21
CA ALA A 56 -6.99 9.01 -19.40
C ALA A 56 -5.56 9.59 -19.42
N LYS A 57 -5.38 10.82 -18.92
CA LYS A 57 -4.06 11.44 -18.77
C LYS A 57 -3.26 10.85 -17.61
N SER A 58 -3.91 10.46 -16.51
CA SER A 58 -3.22 9.87 -15.37
C SER A 58 -2.60 8.52 -15.73
N LEU A 59 -3.27 7.68 -16.53
CA LEU A 59 -2.67 6.45 -17.04
C LEU A 59 -1.39 6.70 -17.86
N LYS A 60 -1.35 7.77 -18.66
CA LYS A 60 -0.12 8.16 -19.39
C LYS A 60 1.00 8.58 -18.45
N LEU A 61 0.66 9.23 -17.33
CA LEU A 61 1.63 9.59 -16.30
C LEU A 61 2.21 8.35 -15.62
N LEU A 62 1.37 7.38 -15.24
CA LEU A 62 1.82 6.12 -14.65
C LEU A 62 2.76 5.35 -15.59
N LYS A 63 2.38 5.25 -16.87
CA LYS A 63 3.23 4.64 -17.91
C LYS A 63 4.58 5.33 -18.06
N ALA A 64 4.59 6.66 -18.05
CA ALA A 64 5.83 7.42 -18.13
C ALA A 64 6.72 7.19 -16.90
N ASN A 65 6.15 7.12 -15.70
CA ASN A 65 6.89 6.80 -14.48
C ASN A 65 7.53 5.42 -14.55
N ALA A 66 6.74 4.40 -14.86
CA ALA A 66 7.22 3.03 -15.02
C ALA A 66 8.36 2.92 -16.05
N TYR A 67 8.22 3.59 -17.20
CA TYR A 67 9.26 3.65 -18.21
C TYR A 67 10.56 4.31 -17.71
N LEU A 68 10.45 5.45 -17.00
CA LEU A 68 11.62 6.14 -16.43
C LEU A 68 12.33 5.31 -15.35
N GLU A 69 11.58 4.47 -14.64
CA GLU A 69 12.10 3.46 -13.69
C GLU A 69 12.60 2.18 -14.39
N GLY A 70 12.62 2.13 -15.73
CA GLY A 70 13.11 0.98 -16.51
C GLY A 70 12.18 -0.23 -16.54
N ARG A 71 10.93 -0.07 -16.09
CA ARG A 71 9.90 -1.12 -16.08
C ARG A 71 9.06 -1.11 -17.36
N LYS A 72 8.48 -2.26 -17.68
CA LYS A 72 7.56 -2.46 -18.82
C LYS A 72 6.09 -2.58 -18.41
N GLU A 73 5.83 -2.54 -17.11
CA GLU A 73 4.50 -2.61 -16.51
C GLU A 73 4.39 -1.57 -15.40
N VAL A 74 3.19 -1.01 -15.26
CA VAL A 74 2.81 -0.17 -14.14
C VAL A 74 2.50 -1.06 -12.94
N VAL A 75 3.02 -0.69 -11.78
CA VAL A 75 2.80 -1.39 -10.49
C VAL A 75 1.96 -0.53 -9.55
N ASP A 76 1.46 -1.12 -8.47
CA ASP A 76 0.57 -0.45 -7.53
C ASP A 76 1.20 0.82 -6.90
N GLU A 77 2.52 0.82 -6.68
CA GLU A 77 3.26 1.96 -6.15
C GLU A 77 3.15 3.20 -7.05
N ASP A 78 3.06 3.01 -8.36
CA ASP A 78 2.91 4.12 -9.31
C ASP A 78 1.60 4.89 -9.06
N LEU A 79 0.57 4.23 -8.50
CA LEU A 79 -0.71 4.85 -8.19
C LEU A 79 -0.58 6.00 -7.19
N LEU A 80 0.49 6.03 -6.37
CA LEU A 80 0.77 7.16 -5.47
C LEU A 80 0.85 8.51 -6.21
N LEU A 81 1.24 8.51 -7.49
CA LEU A 81 1.25 9.72 -8.32
C LEU A 81 -0.15 10.33 -8.50
N LEU A 82 -1.20 9.51 -8.44
CA LEU A 82 -2.58 9.95 -8.60
C LEU A 82 -3.03 10.90 -7.49
N ALA A 83 -2.38 10.85 -6.32
CA ALA A 83 -2.61 11.79 -5.21
C ALA A 83 -2.37 13.25 -5.61
N ASN A 84 -1.51 13.48 -6.61
CA ASN A 84 -1.21 14.82 -7.12
C ASN A 84 -2.05 15.22 -8.34
N VAL A 85 -2.87 14.30 -8.87
CA VAL A 85 -3.58 14.47 -10.15
C VAL A 85 -5.10 14.56 -9.94
N LEU A 86 -5.67 13.77 -9.02
CA LEU A 86 -7.11 13.52 -8.99
C LEU A 86 -7.92 14.54 -8.17
N TRP A 87 -7.31 15.34 -7.30
CA TRP A 87 -7.99 16.40 -6.57
C TRP A 87 -8.46 17.52 -7.52
N VAL A 88 -9.64 18.08 -7.27
CA VAL A 88 -10.22 19.18 -8.06
C VAL A 88 -9.93 20.53 -7.41
N GLU A 89 -9.99 20.59 -6.08
CA GLU A 89 -9.65 21.77 -5.29
C GLU A 89 -8.63 21.44 -4.18
N PRO A 90 -7.86 22.43 -3.69
CA PRO A 90 -6.80 22.18 -2.71
C PRO A 90 -7.27 21.50 -1.41
N GLY A 91 -8.51 21.75 -0.98
CA GLY A 91 -9.09 21.13 0.21
C GLY A 91 -9.18 19.60 0.12
N GLN A 92 -9.21 19.04 -1.09
CA GLN A 92 -9.35 17.60 -1.33
C GLN A 92 -8.02 16.84 -1.28
N ILE A 93 -6.87 17.54 -1.34
CA ILE A 93 -5.54 16.91 -1.46
C ILE A 93 -5.31 15.84 -0.39
N ARG A 94 -5.67 16.14 0.88
CA ARG A 94 -5.48 15.22 2.00
C ARG A 94 -6.33 13.96 1.86
N ASP A 95 -7.60 14.11 1.48
CA ASP A 95 -8.51 12.96 1.35
C ASP A 95 -8.13 12.08 0.16
N VAL A 96 -7.86 12.69 -0.99
CA VAL A 96 -7.40 11.98 -2.20
C VAL A 96 -6.11 11.21 -1.92
N ARG A 97 -5.13 11.84 -1.25
CA ARG A 97 -3.87 11.15 -0.88
C ARG A 97 -4.13 9.94 0.00
N LYS A 98 -5.00 10.05 1.01
CA LYS A 98 -5.31 8.94 1.92
C LYS A 98 -5.87 7.74 1.15
N ARG A 99 -6.84 7.97 0.26
CA ARG A 99 -7.49 6.90 -0.53
C ARG A 99 -6.54 6.25 -1.53
N VAL A 100 -5.75 7.07 -2.22
CA VAL A 100 -4.70 6.58 -3.13
C VAL A 100 -3.69 5.69 -2.39
N MET A 101 -3.28 6.06 -1.18
CA MET A 101 -2.33 5.24 -0.40
C MET A 101 -2.88 3.87 -0.01
N VAL A 102 -4.18 3.76 0.27
CA VAL A 102 -4.81 2.47 0.58
C VAL A 102 -4.78 1.55 -0.64
N LEU A 103 -5.03 2.11 -1.83
CA LEU A 103 -5.09 1.35 -3.08
C LEU A 103 -3.72 1.04 -3.69
N ALA A 104 -2.73 1.91 -3.48
CA ALA A 104 -1.34 1.70 -3.94
C ALA A 104 -0.58 0.64 -3.13
N SER A 105 -1.21 0.06 -2.11
CA SER A 105 -0.57 -0.94 -1.25
C SER A 105 -1.60 -2.01 -0.88
N PRO A 106 -1.95 -2.94 -1.78
CA PRO A 106 -2.87 -4.04 -1.48
C PRO A 106 -2.45 -4.85 -0.24
N GLU A 107 -1.15 -5.04 -0.05
CA GLU A 107 -0.59 -5.70 1.13
C GLU A 107 -0.82 -4.89 2.41
N LEU A 108 -0.89 -3.56 2.30
CA LEU A 108 -1.24 -2.72 3.44
C LEU A 108 -2.70 -2.91 3.84
N SER A 109 -3.61 -3.06 2.87
CA SER A 109 -5.01 -3.37 3.15
C SER A 109 -5.13 -4.72 3.86
N GLU A 110 -4.51 -5.76 3.31
CA GLU A 110 -4.55 -7.10 3.93
C GLU A 110 -3.90 -7.09 5.32
N ALA A 111 -2.80 -6.38 5.52
CA ALA A 111 -2.18 -6.24 6.84
C ALA A 111 -3.08 -5.52 7.85
N GLN A 112 -3.88 -4.55 7.41
CA GLN A 112 -4.86 -3.86 8.27
C GLN A 112 -6.02 -4.77 8.65
N ASP A 113 -6.56 -5.54 7.70
CA ASP A 113 -7.65 -6.49 7.96
C ASP A 113 -7.20 -7.57 8.96
N LEU A 114 -6.01 -8.13 8.77
CA LEU A 114 -5.39 -9.09 9.68
C LEU A 114 -5.16 -8.53 11.09
N LEU A 115 -4.74 -7.26 11.18
CA LEU A 115 -4.57 -6.59 12.47
C LEU A 115 -5.91 -6.40 13.19
N GLU A 116 -6.97 -6.06 12.46
CA GLU A 116 -8.30 -5.91 13.06
C GLU A 116 -8.87 -7.25 13.52
N GLU A 117 -8.67 -8.33 12.75
CA GLU A 117 -8.99 -9.69 13.18
C GLU A 117 -8.26 -10.06 14.48
N ALA A 118 -6.95 -9.80 14.55
CA ALA A 118 -6.16 -10.06 15.75
C ALA A 118 -6.67 -9.28 16.97
N ARG A 119 -7.09 -8.02 16.79
CA ARG A 119 -7.66 -7.20 17.87
C ARG A 119 -8.97 -7.77 18.39
N GLU A 120 -9.85 -8.23 17.52
CA GLU A 120 -11.12 -8.84 17.92
C GLU A 120 -10.89 -10.16 18.66
N VAL A 121 -9.96 -11.00 18.19
CA VAL A 121 -9.54 -12.22 18.88
C VAL A 121 -8.96 -11.92 20.26
N PHE A 122 -8.07 -10.94 20.34
CA PHE A 122 -7.46 -10.50 21.60
C PHE A 122 -8.51 -9.97 22.58
N LYS A 123 -9.41 -9.11 22.11
CA LYS A 123 -10.50 -8.56 22.90
C LYS A 123 -11.44 -9.64 23.43
N LYS A 124 -11.79 -10.64 22.62
CA LYS A 124 -12.59 -11.81 23.04
C LYS A 124 -11.92 -12.56 24.19
N ALA A 125 -10.63 -12.89 24.05
CA ALA A 125 -9.90 -13.60 25.10
C ALA A 125 -9.76 -12.77 26.39
N THR A 126 -9.45 -11.48 26.26
CA THR A 126 -9.25 -10.60 27.42
C THR A 126 -10.53 -10.23 28.16
N SER A 127 -11.68 -10.35 27.50
CA SER A 127 -13.01 -10.09 28.08
C SER A 127 -13.70 -11.37 28.59
N ALA A 128 -13.07 -12.54 28.43
CA ALA A 128 -13.64 -13.81 28.86
C ALA A 128 -13.67 -13.93 30.41
N PRO A 129 -14.76 -14.50 30.98
CA PRO A 129 -14.78 -14.88 32.39
C PRO A 129 -13.65 -15.84 32.74
N LEU A 130 -13.18 -15.81 33.99
CA LEU A 130 -12.07 -16.64 34.50
C LEU A 130 -12.28 -18.14 34.22
N GLU A 131 -13.53 -18.61 34.26
CA GLU A 131 -13.91 -20.00 34.01
C GLU A 131 -13.64 -20.44 32.57
N ARG A 132 -13.63 -19.50 31.61
CA ARG A 132 -13.36 -19.74 30.18
C ARG A 132 -12.00 -19.20 29.72
N ALA A 133 -11.22 -18.61 30.63
CA ALA A 133 -9.96 -17.96 30.31
C ALA A 133 -8.95 -18.90 29.61
N GLY A 134 -8.89 -20.17 30.04
CA GLY A 134 -8.00 -21.17 29.44
C GLY A 134 -8.40 -21.55 28.01
N GLU A 135 -9.67 -21.84 27.77
CA GLU A 135 -10.19 -22.21 26.45
C GLU A 135 -10.07 -21.04 25.45
N GLU A 136 -10.52 -19.85 25.85
CA GLU A 136 -10.47 -18.65 25.02
C GLU A 136 -9.02 -18.19 24.80
N GLY A 137 -8.14 -18.35 25.78
CA GLY A 137 -6.71 -18.08 25.65
C GLY A 137 -6.01 -19.03 24.66
N GLN A 138 -6.39 -20.33 24.65
CA GLN A 138 -5.85 -21.29 23.69
C GLN A 138 -6.33 -21.00 22.27
N GLU A 139 -7.63 -20.72 22.10
CA GLU A 139 -8.21 -20.34 20.81
C GLU A 139 -7.54 -19.06 20.27
N ALA A 140 -7.38 -18.05 21.13
CA ALA A 140 -6.72 -16.81 20.74
C ALA A 140 -5.25 -17.00 20.40
N ASN A 141 -4.50 -17.82 21.15
CA ASN A 141 -3.11 -18.12 20.82
C ASN A 141 -2.96 -18.77 19.43
N ALA A 142 -3.84 -19.72 19.10
CA ALA A 142 -3.81 -20.40 17.82
C ALA A 142 -4.09 -19.41 16.67
N LYS A 143 -5.15 -18.60 16.80
CA LYS A 143 -5.54 -17.60 15.79
C LYS A 143 -4.49 -16.49 15.63
N LEU A 144 -3.94 -15.96 16.73
CA LEU A 144 -2.90 -14.93 16.66
C LEU A 144 -1.60 -15.46 16.01
N LYS A 145 -1.26 -16.75 16.19
CA LYS A 145 -0.15 -17.38 15.45
C LYS A 145 -0.44 -17.49 13.95
N GLU A 146 -1.67 -17.85 13.58
CA GLU A 146 -2.09 -17.91 12.17
C GLU A 146 -1.99 -16.53 11.51
N VAL A 147 -2.54 -15.50 12.17
CA VAL A 147 -2.42 -14.11 11.70
C VAL A 147 -0.96 -13.68 11.58
N THR A 148 -0.11 -14.02 12.56
CA THR A 148 1.34 -13.72 12.51
C THR A 148 1.99 -14.37 11.28
N ASN A 149 1.69 -15.64 11.01
CA ASN A 149 2.23 -16.35 9.85
C ASN A 149 1.77 -15.73 8.52
N ARG A 150 0.51 -15.29 8.46
CA ARG A 150 -0.02 -14.61 7.27
C ARG A 150 0.65 -13.26 7.04
N LEU A 151 0.84 -12.46 8.09
CA LEU A 151 1.58 -11.19 8.01
C LEU A 151 3.04 -11.39 7.59
N LEU A 152 3.71 -12.45 8.05
CA LEU A 152 5.06 -12.80 7.60
C LEU A 152 5.10 -13.17 6.11
N ALA A 153 4.13 -13.95 5.63
CA ALA A 153 4.03 -14.29 4.21
C ALA A 153 3.84 -13.03 3.36
N LEU A 154 2.93 -12.15 3.78
CA LEU A 154 2.62 -10.88 3.12
C LEU A 154 3.84 -9.94 3.07
N ARG A 155 4.61 -9.89 4.18
CA ARG A 155 5.88 -9.16 4.26
C ARG A 155 6.91 -9.70 3.26
N ASN A 156 7.07 -11.02 3.17
CA ASN A 156 8.01 -11.64 2.24
C ASN A 156 7.62 -11.41 0.78
N ASP A 157 6.32 -11.43 0.49
CA ASP A 157 5.82 -11.11 -0.85
C ASP A 157 6.12 -9.65 -1.20
N ALA A 158 5.87 -8.70 -0.28
CA ALA A 158 6.23 -7.30 -0.45
C ALA A 158 7.75 -7.10 -0.66
N GLU A 159 8.61 -7.78 0.10
CA GLU A 159 10.08 -7.70 -0.07
C GLU A 159 10.54 -8.24 -1.43
N ARG A 160 9.94 -9.34 -1.91
CA ARG A 160 10.30 -9.97 -3.19
C ARG A 160 10.06 -9.04 -4.38
N VAL A 161 9.05 -8.19 -4.30
CA VAL A 161 8.75 -7.15 -5.30
C VAL A 161 9.31 -5.77 -4.92
N SER A 162 10.25 -5.71 -3.96
CA SER A 162 10.92 -4.48 -3.51
C SER A 162 9.98 -3.37 -3.02
N ARG A 163 8.85 -3.77 -2.42
CA ARG A 163 7.86 -2.86 -1.82
C ARG A 163 8.21 -2.56 -0.36
N GLY A 164 7.75 -1.40 0.13
CA GLY A 164 7.97 -0.99 1.52
C GLY A 164 7.16 -1.81 2.52
N THR A 165 7.80 -2.39 3.53
CA THR A 165 7.16 -3.28 4.52
C THR A 165 6.74 -2.61 5.83
N GLY A 166 7.12 -1.35 6.07
CA GLY A 166 7.08 -0.75 7.42
C GLY A 166 5.73 -0.83 8.14
N LYS A 167 4.62 -0.74 7.41
CA LYS A 167 3.28 -0.89 8.00
C LYS A 167 2.89 -2.35 8.28
N ILE A 168 3.37 -3.29 7.48
CA ILE A 168 3.24 -4.73 7.75
C ILE A 168 4.05 -5.07 8.99
N ASP A 169 5.25 -4.48 9.13
CA ASP A 169 6.11 -4.64 10.31
C ASP A 169 5.44 -4.07 11.58
N GLU A 170 4.79 -2.91 11.51
CA GLU A 170 3.99 -2.33 12.60
C GLU A 170 2.84 -3.27 13.02
N ALA A 171 2.09 -3.80 12.06
CA ALA A 171 1.00 -4.75 12.33
C ALA A 171 1.53 -6.04 12.98
N LEU A 172 2.63 -6.58 12.47
CA LEU A 172 3.27 -7.78 12.99
C LEU A 172 3.75 -7.60 14.43
N ALA A 173 4.38 -6.46 14.74
CA ALA A 173 4.79 -6.14 16.10
C ALA A 173 3.58 -6.09 17.07
N ALA A 174 2.47 -5.46 16.65
CA ALA A 174 1.26 -5.38 17.46
C ALA A 174 0.65 -6.76 17.74
N VAL A 175 0.54 -7.62 16.72
CA VAL A 175 -0.03 -8.98 16.87
C VAL A 175 0.86 -9.87 17.75
N VAL A 176 2.19 -9.75 17.62
CA VAL A 176 3.15 -10.48 18.47
C VAL A 176 2.99 -10.09 19.94
N GLU A 177 2.85 -8.79 20.23
CA GLU A 177 2.63 -8.33 21.61
C GLU A 177 1.28 -8.82 22.17
N MET A 178 0.20 -8.76 21.39
CA MET A 178 -1.10 -9.33 21.79
C MET A 178 -0.98 -10.82 22.14
N ASN A 179 -0.23 -11.57 21.34
CA ASN A 179 -0.04 -13.00 21.57
C ASN A 179 0.78 -13.27 22.84
N LYS A 180 1.84 -12.50 23.09
CA LYS A 180 2.60 -12.58 24.35
C LYS A 180 1.72 -12.31 25.55
N GLU A 181 0.87 -11.30 25.48
CA GLU A 181 -0.08 -10.99 26.55
C GLU A 181 -1.06 -12.13 26.81
N VAL A 182 -1.66 -12.71 25.76
CA VAL A 182 -2.55 -13.88 25.86
C VAL A 182 -1.84 -15.04 26.54
N ILE A 183 -0.62 -15.36 26.11
CA ILE A 183 0.14 -16.49 26.64
C ILE A 183 0.53 -16.26 28.11
N HIS A 184 0.98 -15.05 28.45
CA HIS A 184 1.42 -14.74 29.80
C HIS A 184 0.26 -14.66 30.80
N LYS A 185 -0.78 -13.88 30.49
CA LYS A 185 -1.84 -13.55 31.43
C LYS A 185 -2.99 -14.57 31.45
N TRP A 186 -3.29 -15.23 30.32
CA TRP A 186 -4.42 -16.17 30.22
C TRP A 186 -4.00 -17.65 30.17
N LEU A 187 -2.78 -17.94 29.72
CA LEU A 187 -2.24 -19.31 29.72
C LEU A 187 -1.19 -19.56 30.81
N GLY A 188 -0.70 -18.51 31.48
CA GLY A 188 0.27 -18.64 32.57
C GLY A 188 1.66 -19.14 32.12
N ILE A 189 1.95 -19.09 30.82
CA ILE A 189 3.23 -19.52 30.26
C ILE A 189 4.14 -18.30 30.16
N THR A 190 5.36 -18.41 30.68
CA THR A 190 6.38 -17.35 30.56
C THR A 190 7.22 -17.62 29.32
N ILE A 191 7.36 -16.64 28.42
CA ILE A 191 8.14 -16.73 27.17
C ILE A 191 9.23 -15.67 27.18
#